data_AF-A0A9X3AHM3-F1
#
_entry.id   AF-A0A9X3AHM3-F1
#
_cell.length_a   1.000
_cell.length_b   1.000
_cell.length_c   1.000
_cell.angle_alpha   90.00
_cell.angle_beta   90.00
_cell.angle_gamma   90.00
#
_symmetry.space_group_name_H-M   'P 1'
#
loop_
_entity.id
_entity.type
_entity.pdbx_description
1 polymer ?
#
loop_
_entity_poly.entity_id
_entity_poly.type
_entity_poly.pdbx_seq_one_letter_code
_entity_poly.pdbx_strand_id
1 'polypeptide(L)'
;MADNTTNTADNYLATTRMLDYRHPAIQQLIQQRGWHQQDTRQQIAEVYRFVRDEIRFGYNADDSLRASEVLSDGYGQCNTKGTLLMALLRALGIPARFHGFTIYNELQKGAIPLWMFAFAPARILHSWVEIYYDGRWLEIEGYIIDQPYLQQVQKAFASECEAFSGYGIATPCLQKPQNDWLGGNTYIQKEGIADDYGVYNTPDEFYAAMGTNLRGFKRILYRCLLRHLMNINVRKIRRAGIR
;
A
#
# COMPACT_ATOMS: atom_id res chain seq x y z
N MET A 1 11.15 -40.31 12.15
CA MET A 1 10.46 -39.49 13.16
C MET A 1 11.41 -38.34 13.50
N ALA A 2 11.15 -37.06 13.27
CA ALA A 2 9.90 -36.35 12.99
C ALA A 2 9.99 -35.56 11.68
N ASP A 3 8.85 -35.52 11.01
CA ASP A 3 8.52 -34.72 9.85
C ASP A 3 8.41 -33.25 10.28
N ASN A 4 9.23 -32.36 9.70
CA ASN A 4 9.27 -30.94 10.06
C ASN A 4 9.15 -30.03 8.83
N THR A 5 8.37 -30.45 7.83
CA THR A 5 7.82 -29.55 6.83
C THR A 5 6.48 -29.00 7.32
N THR A 6 6.50 -28.06 8.26
CA THR A 6 5.40 -27.11 8.38
C THR A 6 5.26 -26.40 7.04
N ASN A 7 4.21 -26.77 6.32
CA ASN A 7 3.88 -26.41 4.96
C ASN A 7 4.04 -24.89 4.72
N THR A 8 5.07 -24.50 3.98
CA THR A 8 5.40 -23.09 3.69
C THR A 8 4.26 -22.33 3.00
N ALA A 9 3.36 -23.03 2.31
CA ALA A 9 2.16 -22.45 1.70
C ALA A 9 1.14 -21.96 2.74
N ASP A 10 1.00 -22.66 3.89
CA ASP A 10 0.03 -22.31 4.93
C ASP A 10 0.36 -20.96 5.58
N ASN A 11 1.66 -20.63 5.69
CA ASN A 11 2.13 -19.35 6.22
C ASN A 11 1.73 -18.15 5.34
N TYR A 12 1.74 -18.34 4.00
CA TYR A 12 1.40 -17.30 3.04
C TYR A 12 -0.11 -17.12 2.81
N LEU A 13 -0.92 -17.94 3.48
CA LEU A 13 -2.38 -17.86 3.47
C LEU A 13 -2.96 -17.60 4.87
N ALA A 14 -2.17 -17.71 5.94
CA ALA A 14 -2.63 -17.55 7.31
C ALA A 14 -3.30 -16.18 7.56
N THR A 15 -4.37 -16.20 8.37
CA THR A 15 -4.99 -15.00 8.93
C THR A 15 -4.20 -14.55 10.17
N THR A 16 -4.16 -13.23 10.41
CA THR A 16 -3.52 -12.64 11.59
C THR A 16 -4.39 -11.52 12.16
N ARG A 17 -3.90 -10.81 13.18
CA ARG A 17 -4.58 -9.61 13.68
C ARG A 17 -4.69 -8.55 12.58
N MET A 18 -3.62 -8.28 11.82
CA MET A 18 -3.67 -7.29 10.74
C MET A 18 -4.31 -7.84 9.46
N LEU A 19 -4.09 -9.11 9.13
CA LEU A 19 -4.69 -9.81 7.99
C LEU A 19 -5.97 -10.54 8.43
N ASP A 20 -6.90 -9.79 9.00
CA ASP A 20 -8.14 -10.29 9.59
C ASP A 20 -9.23 -10.56 8.54
N TYR A 21 -8.86 -11.21 7.43
CA TYR A 21 -9.75 -11.37 6.28
C TYR A 21 -10.97 -12.26 6.54
N ARG A 22 -11.02 -12.98 7.67
CA ARG A 22 -12.23 -13.68 8.15
C ARG A 22 -13.29 -12.73 8.72
N HIS A 23 -12.96 -11.45 8.89
CA HIS A 23 -13.90 -10.44 9.36
C HIS A 23 -15.11 -10.30 8.40
N PRO A 24 -16.36 -10.17 8.90
CA PRO A 24 -17.56 -10.16 8.06
C PRO A 24 -17.54 -9.11 6.95
N ALA A 25 -17.05 -7.90 7.22
CA ALA A 25 -16.97 -6.83 6.21
C ALA A 25 -16.07 -7.19 5.01
N ILE A 26 -14.96 -7.92 5.25
CA ILE A 26 -14.06 -8.36 4.19
C ILE A 26 -14.73 -9.46 3.36
N GLN A 27 -15.31 -10.46 4.02
CA GLN A 27 -16.03 -11.55 3.34
C GLN A 27 -17.23 -11.04 2.54
N GLN A 28 -17.98 -10.09 3.09
CA GLN A 28 -19.10 -9.45 2.41
C GLN A 28 -18.64 -8.69 1.17
N LEU A 29 -17.53 -7.95 1.22
CA LEU A 29 -16.95 -7.29 0.05
C LEU A 29 -16.60 -8.31 -1.04
N ILE A 30 -15.89 -9.38 -0.68
CA ILE A 30 -15.48 -10.44 -1.62
C ILE A 30 -16.71 -11.08 -2.29
N GLN A 31 -17.75 -11.38 -1.50
CA GLN A 31 -19.00 -11.93 -2.00
C GLN A 31 -19.72 -10.95 -2.95
N GLN A 32 -19.86 -9.68 -2.56
CA GLN A 32 -20.51 -8.65 -3.36
C GLN A 32 -19.81 -8.39 -4.70
N ARG A 33 -18.48 -8.50 -4.72
CA ARG A 33 -17.67 -8.34 -5.92
C ARG A 33 -17.63 -9.57 -6.81
N GLY A 34 -18.10 -10.72 -6.31
CA GLY A 34 -18.09 -11.98 -7.03
C GLY A 34 -16.68 -12.51 -7.35
N TRP A 35 -15.64 -12.09 -6.63
CA TRP A 35 -14.26 -12.43 -6.96
C TRP A 35 -14.00 -13.94 -6.93
N HIS A 36 -14.63 -14.70 -6.02
CA HIS A 36 -14.52 -16.17 -6.01
C HIS A 36 -15.00 -16.87 -7.29
N GLN A 37 -15.82 -16.20 -8.11
CA GLN A 37 -16.35 -16.77 -9.36
C GLN A 37 -15.44 -16.51 -10.57
N GLN A 38 -14.39 -15.71 -10.38
CA GLN A 38 -13.44 -15.34 -11.42
C GLN A 38 -12.22 -16.28 -11.40
N ASP A 39 -11.51 -16.35 -12.52
CA ASP A 39 -10.21 -17.02 -12.56
C ASP A 39 -9.16 -16.25 -11.73
N THR A 40 -8.08 -16.91 -11.35
CA THR A 40 -7.05 -16.34 -10.46
C THR A 40 -6.43 -15.05 -11.00
N ARG A 41 -6.23 -14.93 -12.32
CA ARG A 41 -5.68 -13.70 -12.91
C ARG A 41 -6.66 -12.56 -12.73
N GLN A 42 -7.93 -12.80 -13.04
CA GLN A 42 -8.97 -11.80 -12.91
C GLN A 42 -9.22 -11.41 -11.44
N GLN A 43 -9.19 -12.37 -10.51
CA GLN A 43 -9.21 -12.13 -9.07
C GLN A 43 -8.14 -11.12 -8.63
N ILE A 44 -6.87 -11.37 -9.00
CA ILE A 44 -5.75 -10.48 -8.65
C ILE A 44 -5.98 -9.09 -9.27
N ALA A 45 -6.34 -9.02 -10.55
CA ALA A 45 -6.53 -7.77 -11.26
C ALA A 45 -7.65 -6.90 -10.65
N GLU A 46 -8.78 -7.50 -10.29
CA GLU A 46 -9.91 -6.79 -9.69
C GLU A 46 -9.63 -6.36 -8.25
N VAL A 47 -9.00 -7.22 -7.42
CA VAL A 47 -8.59 -6.84 -6.06
C VAL A 47 -7.55 -5.71 -6.12
N TYR A 48 -6.57 -5.81 -7.01
CA TYR A 48 -5.55 -4.79 -7.21
C TYR A 48 -6.20 -3.44 -7.58
N ARG A 49 -7.13 -3.44 -8.55
CA ARG A 49 -7.83 -2.23 -8.99
C ARG A 49 -8.70 -1.64 -7.88
N PHE A 50 -9.41 -2.48 -7.13
CA PHE A 50 -10.20 -2.05 -5.98
C PHE A 50 -9.32 -1.35 -4.94
N VAL A 51 -8.22 -1.97 -4.52
CA VAL A 51 -7.32 -1.35 -3.54
C VAL A 51 -6.69 -0.09 -4.11
N ARG A 52 -6.30 -0.07 -5.39
CA ARG A 52 -5.70 1.12 -5.99
C ARG A 52 -6.66 2.29 -6.03
N ASP A 53 -7.84 2.10 -6.61
CA ASP A 53 -8.70 3.21 -7.04
C ASP A 53 -9.88 3.49 -6.08
N GLU A 54 -10.36 2.48 -5.36
CA GLU A 54 -11.52 2.63 -4.46
C GLU A 54 -11.11 2.90 -3.01
N ILE A 55 -9.98 2.35 -2.58
CA ILE A 55 -9.33 2.73 -1.31
C ILE A 55 -8.41 3.90 -1.61
N ARG A 56 -8.90 5.12 -1.39
CA ARG A 56 -8.21 6.35 -1.83
C ARG A 56 -6.82 6.49 -1.20
N PHE A 57 -5.87 7.11 -1.89
CA PHE A 57 -4.61 7.50 -1.27
C PHE A 57 -4.85 8.49 -0.13
N GLY A 58 -4.26 8.22 1.04
CA GLY A 58 -4.39 9.03 2.25
C GLY A 58 -3.62 8.46 3.43
N TYR A 59 -3.69 9.16 4.56
CA TYR A 59 -2.86 8.91 5.73
C TYR A 59 -3.72 8.42 6.90
N ASN A 60 -3.62 7.11 7.22
CA ASN A 60 -4.37 6.52 8.34
C ASN A 60 -3.81 6.98 9.69
N ALA A 61 -4.53 6.61 10.75
CA ALA A 61 -4.12 6.90 12.13
C ALA A 61 -2.90 6.09 12.62
N ASP A 62 -2.65 4.93 12.03
CA ASP A 62 -1.60 3.99 12.40
C ASP A 62 -1.22 3.11 11.20
N ASP A 63 0.03 2.66 11.14
CA ASP A 63 0.49 1.72 10.12
C ASP A 63 0.05 0.27 10.41
N SER A 64 -0.25 -0.03 11.67
CA SER A 64 -0.56 -1.38 12.17
C SER A 64 -2.07 -1.70 12.25
N LEU A 65 -2.89 -0.96 11.49
CA LEU A 65 -4.33 -1.16 11.39
C LEU A 65 -4.66 -2.53 10.78
N ARG A 66 -5.81 -3.08 11.17
CA ARG A 66 -6.35 -4.29 10.57
C ARG A 66 -6.89 -4.01 9.18
N ALA A 67 -6.89 -5.01 8.30
CA ALA A 67 -7.45 -4.88 6.96
C ALA A 67 -8.92 -4.44 6.99
N SER A 68 -9.72 -4.96 7.93
CA SER A 68 -11.11 -4.52 8.13
C SER A 68 -11.24 -3.04 8.51
N GLU A 69 -10.31 -2.50 9.31
CA GLU A 69 -10.28 -1.08 9.68
C GLU A 69 -9.88 -0.20 8.48
N VAL A 70 -8.90 -0.63 7.68
CA VAL A 70 -8.50 0.08 6.46
C VAL A 70 -9.65 0.10 5.44
N LEU A 71 -10.37 -1.02 5.29
CA LEU A 71 -11.57 -1.07 4.46
C LEU A 71 -12.64 -0.09 4.96
N SER A 72 -12.87 -0.03 6.27
CA SER A 72 -13.82 0.92 6.88
C SER A 72 -13.41 2.38 6.70
N ASP A 73 -12.11 2.69 6.77
CA ASP A 73 -11.59 4.04 6.53
C ASP A 73 -11.82 4.47 5.07
N GLY A 74 -11.73 3.53 4.12
CA GLY A 74 -11.91 3.80 2.68
C GLY A 74 -10.76 4.61 2.06
N TYR A 75 -9.65 4.73 2.77
CA TYR A 75 -8.40 5.33 2.29
C TYR A 75 -7.19 4.72 3.02
N GLY A 76 -6.01 4.85 2.41
CA GLY A 76 -4.77 4.57 3.09
C GLY A 76 -3.51 4.85 2.28
N GLN A 77 -2.38 4.48 2.88
CA GLN A 77 -1.04 4.62 2.33
C GLN A 77 -0.45 3.24 2.03
N CYS A 78 0.76 3.18 1.49
CA CYS A 78 1.52 1.94 1.23
C CYS A 78 1.26 0.81 2.24
N ASN A 79 1.60 1.03 3.50
CA ASN A 79 1.54 0.05 4.58
C ASN A 79 0.12 -0.50 4.82
N THR A 80 -0.86 0.39 4.93
CA THR A 80 -2.25 0.04 5.26
C THR A 80 -3.00 -0.51 4.04
N LYS A 81 -2.81 0.08 2.86
CA LYS A 81 -3.34 -0.47 1.60
C LYS A 81 -2.71 -1.81 1.27
N GLY A 82 -1.43 -2.01 1.56
CA GLY A 82 -0.75 -3.30 1.43
C GLY A 82 -1.32 -4.36 2.35
N THR A 83 -1.62 -3.99 3.61
CA THR A 83 -2.30 -4.87 4.57
C THR A 83 -3.68 -5.32 4.04
N LEU A 84 -4.49 -4.39 3.51
CA LEU A 84 -5.79 -4.72 2.92
C LEU A 84 -5.65 -5.58 1.65
N LEU A 85 -4.74 -5.21 0.73
CA LEU A 85 -4.46 -5.98 -0.48
C LEU A 85 -4.10 -7.43 -0.16
N MET A 86 -3.14 -7.61 0.75
CA MET A 86 -2.67 -8.92 1.18
C MET A 86 -3.80 -9.74 1.83
N ALA A 87 -4.64 -9.12 2.66
CA ALA A 87 -5.79 -9.77 3.28
C ALA A 87 -6.83 -10.25 2.25
N LEU A 88 -7.17 -9.41 1.27
CA LEU A 88 -8.13 -9.76 0.21
C LEU A 88 -7.61 -10.88 -0.70
N LEU A 89 -6.33 -10.84 -1.08
CA LEU A 89 -5.71 -11.88 -1.89
C LEU A 89 -5.65 -13.22 -1.15
N ARG A 90 -5.25 -13.22 0.12
CA ARG A 90 -5.22 -14.44 0.94
C ARG A 90 -6.59 -15.05 1.14
N ALA A 91 -7.63 -14.22 1.28
CA ALA A 91 -9.01 -14.71 1.37
C ALA A 91 -9.47 -15.44 0.10
N LEU A 92 -8.89 -15.09 -1.06
CA LEU A 92 -9.13 -15.75 -2.34
C LEU A 92 -8.18 -16.94 -2.58
N GLY A 93 -7.35 -17.31 -1.60
CA GLY A 93 -6.40 -18.41 -1.72
C GLY A 93 -5.13 -18.07 -2.50
N ILE A 94 -4.84 -16.79 -2.75
CA ILE A 94 -3.63 -16.34 -3.44
C ILE A 94 -2.52 -16.12 -2.40
N PRO A 95 -1.42 -16.88 -2.45
CA PRO A 95 -0.31 -16.69 -1.51
C PRO A 95 0.29 -15.30 -1.68
N ALA A 96 0.39 -14.59 -0.57
CA ALA A 96 0.98 -13.25 -0.53
C ALA A 96 1.94 -13.15 0.64
N ARG A 97 2.99 -12.33 0.53
CA ARG A 97 3.96 -12.05 1.58
C ARG A 97 4.29 -10.57 1.63
N PHE A 98 4.80 -10.12 2.77
CA PHE A 98 5.10 -8.72 3.03
C PHE A 98 6.57 -8.44 2.74
N HIS A 99 6.89 -7.35 2.06
CA HIS A 99 8.27 -6.92 1.88
C HIS A 99 8.44 -5.55 2.53
N GLY A 100 9.31 -5.47 3.53
CA GLY A 100 9.54 -4.26 4.32
C GLY A 100 10.84 -3.56 3.93
N PHE A 101 10.82 -2.23 3.89
CA PHE A 101 12.00 -1.41 3.62
C PHE A 101 11.79 0.01 4.17
N THR A 102 12.77 0.88 4.06
CA THR A 102 12.58 2.32 4.22
C THR A 102 12.65 3.05 2.91
N ILE A 103 11.95 4.19 2.83
CA ILE A 103 12.08 5.13 1.72
C ILE A 103 12.54 6.50 2.21
N TYR A 104 13.18 7.24 1.32
CA TYR A 104 13.46 8.66 1.47
C TYR A 104 12.16 9.47 1.51
N ASN A 105 11.96 10.24 2.58
CA ASN A 105 10.72 10.99 2.79
C ASN A 105 10.52 12.10 1.74
N GLU A 106 11.56 12.48 1.01
CA GLU A 106 11.51 13.47 -0.08
C GLU A 106 10.43 13.17 -1.12
N LEU A 107 10.09 11.90 -1.37
CA LEU A 107 9.04 11.57 -2.35
C LEU A 107 7.65 12.05 -1.92
N GLN A 108 7.44 12.36 -0.64
CA GLN A 108 6.19 12.93 -0.15
C GLN A 108 6.07 14.45 -0.38
N LYS A 109 7.10 15.11 -0.95
CA LYS A 109 7.11 16.57 -1.14
C LYS A 109 5.93 16.98 -2.00
N GLY A 110 5.11 17.92 -1.49
CA GLY A 110 3.87 18.35 -2.14
C GLY A 110 2.61 17.58 -1.71
N ALA A 111 2.72 16.30 -1.32
CA ALA A 111 1.60 15.56 -0.71
C ALA A 111 1.35 16.00 0.73
N ILE A 112 2.42 16.32 1.47
CA ILE A 112 2.36 16.80 2.85
C ILE A 112 2.77 18.28 2.94
N PRO A 113 2.23 19.08 3.89
CA PRO A 113 2.60 20.48 4.05
C PRO A 113 4.11 20.70 4.24
N LEU A 114 4.70 21.68 3.55
CA LEU A 114 6.16 21.90 3.54
C LEU A 114 6.76 22.16 4.93
N TRP A 115 6.05 22.86 5.81
CA TRP A 115 6.51 23.08 7.19
C TRP A 115 6.62 21.78 8.01
N MET A 116 5.91 20.72 7.61
CA MET A 116 5.97 19.40 8.25
C MET A 116 7.24 18.64 7.84
N PHE A 117 7.81 18.94 6.67
CA PHE A 117 9.05 18.30 6.19
C PHE A 117 10.25 18.54 7.10
N ALA A 118 10.35 19.73 7.69
CA ALA A 118 11.46 20.08 8.58
C ALA A 118 11.53 19.19 9.84
N PHE A 119 10.42 18.54 10.20
CA PHE A 119 10.29 17.72 11.42
C PHE A 119 10.04 16.24 11.12
N ALA A 120 9.87 15.89 9.85
CA ALA A 120 9.68 14.52 9.41
C ALA A 120 11.03 13.78 9.41
N PRO A 121 11.06 12.48 9.77
CA PRO A 121 12.29 11.71 9.66
C PRO A 121 12.75 11.64 8.20
N ALA A 122 14.06 11.58 7.98
CA ALA A 122 14.64 11.47 6.64
C ALA A 122 14.19 10.17 5.93
N ARG A 123 13.98 9.11 6.72
CA ARG A 123 13.53 7.80 6.25
C ARG A 123 12.27 7.38 6.98
N ILE A 124 11.34 6.77 6.26
CA ILE A 124 10.10 6.21 6.81
C ILE A 124 9.97 4.73 6.44
N LEU A 125 9.41 3.93 7.34
CA LEU A 125 9.05 2.54 7.06
C LEU A 125 7.99 2.49 5.97
N HIS A 126 8.23 1.58 5.03
CA HIS A 126 7.46 1.37 3.83
C HIS A 126 7.37 -0.11 3.51
N SER A 127 6.47 -0.46 2.60
CA SER A 127 6.31 -1.83 2.16
C SER A 127 5.66 -1.95 0.79
N TRP A 128 5.88 -3.10 0.16
CA TRP A 128 5.00 -3.62 -0.89
C TRP A 128 4.51 -5.03 -0.53
N VAL A 129 3.59 -5.53 -1.34
CA VAL A 129 3.10 -6.91 -1.25
C VAL A 129 3.75 -7.72 -2.35
N GLU A 130 4.22 -8.92 -2.05
CA GLU A 130 4.58 -9.89 -3.08
C GLU A 130 3.53 -10.98 -3.19
N ILE A 131 3.15 -11.34 -4.41
CA ILE A 131 2.13 -12.36 -4.66
C ILE A 131 2.73 -13.52 -5.46
N TYR A 132 2.33 -14.76 -5.16
CA TYR A 132 2.74 -15.91 -5.94
C TYR A 132 1.74 -16.15 -7.07
N TYR A 133 2.19 -15.97 -8.31
CA TYR A 133 1.37 -16.13 -9.50
C TYR A 133 2.21 -16.71 -10.64
N ASP A 134 1.68 -17.74 -11.32
CA ASP A 134 2.33 -18.39 -12.47
C ASP A 134 3.78 -18.87 -12.17
N GLY A 135 3.96 -19.56 -11.04
CA GLY A 135 5.23 -20.18 -10.65
C GLY A 135 6.29 -19.21 -10.11
N ARG A 136 5.97 -17.93 -9.90
CA ARG A 136 6.92 -16.91 -9.44
C ARG A 136 6.30 -15.91 -8.46
N TRP A 137 7.16 -15.26 -7.69
CA TRP A 137 6.79 -14.10 -6.87
C TRP A 137 6.83 -12.82 -7.72
N LEU A 138 5.77 -12.03 -7.63
CA LEU A 138 5.65 -10.72 -8.26
C LEU A 138 5.63 -9.62 -7.21
N GLU A 139 6.40 -8.56 -7.42
CA GLU A 139 6.42 -7.33 -6.60
C GLU A 139 5.22 -6.45 -6.98
N ILE A 140 4.33 -6.20 -6.03
CA ILE A 140 3.10 -5.43 -6.24
C ILE A 140 3.18 -4.17 -5.38
N GLU A 141 3.60 -3.05 -5.95
CA GLU A 141 3.76 -1.75 -5.26
C GLU A 141 2.85 -0.66 -5.87
N GLY A 142 2.44 -0.80 -7.14
CA GLY A 142 1.72 0.23 -7.87
C GLY A 142 0.31 0.60 -7.34
N TYR A 143 -0.22 -0.10 -6.33
CA TYR A 143 -1.57 0.10 -5.81
C TYR A 143 -1.72 1.37 -4.94
N ILE A 144 -0.64 2.08 -4.64
CA ILE A 144 -0.64 3.12 -3.59
C ILE A 144 -1.49 4.32 -4.02
N ILE A 145 -1.30 4.79 -5.25
CA ILE A 145 -1.87 6.03 -5.76
C ILE A 145 -3.11 5.74 -6.62
N ASP A 146 -4.25 6.31 -6.22
CA ASP A 146 -5.50 6.21 -6.97
C ASP A 146 -5.45 7.04 -8.26
N GLN A 147 -6.10 6.54 -9.31
CA GLN A 147 -6.08 7.16 -10.65
C GLN A 147 -6.52 8.64 -10.64
N PRO A 148 -7.58 9.06 -9.93
CA PRO A 148 -7.98 10.46 -9.89
C PRO A 148 -6.91 11.38 -9.30
N TYR A 149 -6.14 10.93 -8.30
CA TYR A 149 -5.01 11.70 -7.77
C TYR A 149 -3.84 11.72 -8.76
N LEU A 150 -3.46 10.57 -9.31
CA LEU A 150 -2.35 10.46 -10.27
C LEU A 150 -2.55 11.37 -11.49
N GLN A 151 -3.75 11.40 -12.04
CA GLN A 151 -4.09 12.26 -13.19
C GLN A 151 -3.88 13.75 -12.90
N GLN A 152 -4.12 14.19 -11.67
CA GLN A 152 -3.93 15.60 -11.29
C GLN A 152 -2.44 15.95 -11.18
N VAL A 153 -1.62 15.01 -10.69
CA VAL A 153 -0.15 15.16 -10.67
C VAL A 153 0.39 15.17 -12.11
N GLN A 154 -0.04 14.23 -12.94
CA GLN A 154 0.33 14.15 -14.36
C GLN A 154 0.03 15.45 -15.10
N LYS A 155 -1.18 16.00 -14.95
CA LYS A 155 -1.58 17.27 -15.58
C LYS A 155 -0.72 18.46 -15.17
N ALA A 156 -0.21 18.45 -13.94
CA ALA A 156 0.56 19.58 -13.41
C ALA A 156 2.05 19.53 -13.76
N PHE A 157 2.61 18.33 -13.94
CA PHE A 157 4.06 18.15 -14.00
C PHE A 157 4.59 17.48 -15.26
N ALA A 158 3.74 16.91 -16.11
CA ALA A 158 4.24 16.19 -17.26
C ALA A 158 3.43 16.46 -18.52
N SER A 159 4.09 16.99 -19.55
CA SER A 159 3.68 16.83 -20.95
C SER A 159 4.36 15.64 -21.61
N GLU A 160 5.50 15.20 -21.09
CA GLU A 160 6.34 14.12 -21.62
C GLU A 160 6.73 13.09 -20.53
N CYS A 161 7.44 12.04 -20.95
CA CYS A 161 7.85 10.92 -20.10
C CYS A 161 9.18 11.24 -19.42
N GLU A 162 9.12 11.95 -18.28
CA GLU A 162 10.29 12.30 -17.46
C GLU A 162 10.28 11.60 -16.10
N ALA A 163 11.47 11.42 -15.54
CA ALA A 163 11.65 10.93 -14.17
C ALA A 163 11.05 11.94 -13.18
N PHE A 164 10.29 11.43 -12.22
CA PHE A 164 9.54 12.26 -11.28
C PHE A 164 9.65 11.72 -9.86
N SER A 165 9.83 12.62 -8.90
CA SER A 165 9.79 12.32 -7.46
C SER A 165 9.08 13.44 -6.71
N GLY A 166 7.95 13.11 -6.09
CA GLY A 166 7.10 14.06 -5.37
C GLY A 166 5.66 13.58 -5.31
N TYR A 167 4.86 14.22 -4.48
CA TYR A 167 3.42 13.96 -4.32
C TYR A 167 3.07 12.50 -3.97
N GLY A 168 4.01 11.75 -3.39
CA GLY A 168 3.86 10.32 -3.14
C GLY A 168 4.10 9.47 -4.39
N ILE A 169 4.87 9.93 -5.37
CA ILE A 169 5.19 9.18 -6.60
C ILE A 169 6.70 9.29 -6.81
N ALA A 170 7.35 8.18 -7.14
CA ALA A 170 8.74 8.12 -7.58
C ALA A 170 8.86 7.12 -8.74
N THR A 171 8.97 7.62 -9.97
CA THR A 171 8.93 6.80 -11.19
C THR A 171 9.81 7.38 -12.30
N PRO A 172 10.42 6.55 -13.17
CA PRO A 172 11.16 7.04 -14.33
C PRO A 172 10.28 7.72 -15.39
N CYS A 173 8.95 7.53 -15.35
CA CYS A 173 8.03 8.14 -16.31
C CYS A 173 6.67 8.43 -15.69
N LEU A 174 6.41 9.70 -15.33
CA LEU A 174 5.14 10.08 -14.70
C LEU A 174 3.91 9.85 -15.60
N GLN A 175 4.04 9.98 -16.92
CA GLN A 175 2.93 9.76 -17.85
C GLN A 175 2.56 8.29 -18.06
N LYS A 176 3.52 7.39 -17.84
CA LYS A 176 3.34 5.95 -18.03
C LYS A 176 3.96 5.15 -16.88
N PRO A 177 3.48 5.35 -15.63
CA PRO A 177 3.97 4.58 -14.51
C PRO A 177 3.54 3.11 -14.66
N GLN A 178 4.32 2.20 -14.09
CA GLN A 178 4.02 0.76 -14.11
C GLN A 178 3.01 0.39 -13.01
N ASN A 179 1.91 1.14 -12.88
CA ASN A 179 0.95 1.00 -11.78
C ASN A 179 -0.36 0.30 -12.18
N ASP A 180 -0.44 -0.29 -13.37
CA ASP A 180 -1.49 -1.22 -13.80
C ASP A 180 -0.98 -2.67 -13.71
N TRP A 181 -1.70 -3.54 -13.01
CA TRP A 181 -1.32 -4.95 -12.95
C TRP A 181 -1.84 -5.71 -14.17
N LEU A 182 -0.90 -6.18 -15.00
CA LEU A 182 -1.18 -6.94 -16.22
C LEU A 182 -0.58 -8.36 -16.21
N GLY A 183 -0.26 -8.89 -15.01
CA GLY A 183 0.40 -10.20 -14.84
C GLY A 183 1.90 -10.14 -14.54
N GLY A 184 2.42 -8.96 -14.20
CA GLY A 184 3.82 -8.73 -13.85
C GLY A 184 3.95 -7.86 -12.60
N ASN A 185 5.18 -7.41 -12.33
CA ASN A 185 5.45 -6.49 -11.24
C ASN A 185 4.77 -5.14 -11.48
N THR A 186 4.43 -4.42 -10.41
CA THR A 186 3.94 -3.04 -10.50
C THR A 186 4.71 -2.12 -9.55
N TYR A 187 4.96 -0.88 -10.00
CA TYR A 187 5.71 0.11 -9.24
C TYR A 187 5.16 1.53 -9.41
N ILE A 188 5.30 2.32 -8.35
CA ILE A 188 5.00 3.75 -8.33
C ILE A 188 5.91 4.53 -7.36
N GLN A 189 6.67 3.87 -6.48
CA GLN A 189 7.56 4.49 -5.50
C GLN A 189 8.94 3.82 -5.35
N LYS A 190 9.24 2.76 -6.12
CA LYS A 190 10.48 1.94 -6.03
C LYS A 190 11.78 2.75 -6.01
N GLU A 191 11.85 3.85 -6.76
CA GLU A 191 13.06 4.70 -6.82
C GLU A 191 13.39 5.41 -5.49
N GLY A 192 12.50 5.34 -4.50
CA GLY A 192 12.67 5.95 -3.18
C GLY A 192 13.34 5.06 -2.11
N ILE A 193 13.63 3.79 -2.39
CA ILE A 193 14.13 2.82 -1.40
C ILE A 193 15.49 3.24 -0.85
N ALA A 194 15.65 3.19 0.47
CA ALA A 194 16.89 3.51 1.18
C ALA A 194 17.53 2.27 1.82
N ASP A 195 16.77 1.51 2.62
CA ASP A 195 17.25 0.29 3.29
C ASP A 195 16.23 -0.85 3.08
N ASP A 196 16.66 -1.96 2.51
CA ASP A 196 15.83 -3.15 2.28
C ASP A 196 15.91 -4.11 3.48
N TYR A 197 14.75 -4.50 4.03
CA TYR A 197 14.63 -5.41 5.18
C TYR A 197 14.12 -6.81 4.79
N GLY A 198 13.87 -7.04 3.51
CA GLY A 198 13.46 -8.31 2.96
C GLY A 198 12.03 -8.69 3.27
N VAL A 199 11.81 -10.01 3.22
CA VAL A 199 10.49 -10.63 3.18
C VAL A 199 10.08 -11.16 4.55
N TYR A 200 8.82 -10.91 4.89
CA TYR A 200 8.12 -11.40 6.07
C TYR A 200 6.87 -12.15 5.64
N ASN A 201 6.43 -13.15 6.40
CA ASN A 201 5.19 -13.83 6.07
C ASN A 201 4.01 -12.91 6.28
N THR A 202 4.06 -11.97 7.24
CA THR A 202 2.93 -11.11 7.60
C THR A 202 3.40 -9.70 7.98
N PRO A 203 2.55 -8.66 7.85
CA PRO A 203 2.87 -7.34 8.38
C PRO A 203 3.00 -7.36 9.91
N ASP A 204 2.29 -8.24 10.62
CA ASP A 204 2.41 -8.40 12.07
C ASP A 204 3.85 -8.75 12.48
N GLU A 205 4.49 -9.69 11.78
CA GLU A 205 5.89 -10.08 12.00
C GLU A 205 6.83 -8.89 11.76
N PHE A 206 6.63 -8.15 10.66
CA PHE A 206 7.44 -6.99 10.32
C PHE A 206 7.35 -5.90 11.40
N TYR A 207 6.14 -5.54 11.83
CA TYR A 207 5.95 -4.51 12.86
C TYR A 207 6.39 -4.97 14.26
N ALA A 208 6.38 -6.27 14.54
CA ALA A 208 6.97 -6.81 15.77
C ALA A 208 8.50 -6.63 15.77
N ALA A 209 9.16 -6.80 14.62
CA ALA A 209 10.60 -6.63 14.49
C ALA A 209 11.04 -5.16 14.45
N MET A 210 10.34 -4.32 13.67
CA MET A 210 10.78 -2.94 13.38
C MET A 210 10.06 -1.86 14.23
N GLY A 211 8.90 -2.19 14.80
CA GLY A 211 7.96 -1.20 15.32
C GLY A 211 7.35 -0.34 14.19
N THR A 212 6.64 0.72 14.56
CA THR A 212 5.97 1.63 13.60
C THR A 212 6.67 2.99 13.50
N ASN A 213 6.32 3.77 12.46
CA ASN A 213 6.86 5.11 12.22
C ASN A 213 6.58 6.12 13.34
N LEU A 214 5.55 5.90 14.16
CA LEU A 214 5.03 6.89 15.10
C LEU A 214 5.15 6.40 16.55
N ARG A 215 5.89 7.14 17.38
CA ARG A 215 6.09 6.83 18.80
C ARG A 215 5.80 8.06 19.69
N GLY A 216 5.36 7.81 20.93
CA GLY A 216 5.17 8.83 21.97
C GLY A 216 4.24 9.98 21.56
N PHE A 217 4.59 11.21 21.98
CA PHE A 217 3.80 12.42 21.69
C PHE A 217 3.62 12.69 20.19
N LYS A 218 4.61 12.35 19.35
CA LYS A 218 4.51 12.51 17.89
C LYS A 218 3.34 11.69 17.31
N ARG A 219 3.09 10.50 17.86
CA ARG A 219 1.94 9.65 17.47
C ARG A 219 0.61 10.34 17.79
N ILE A 220 0.49 10.96 18.96
CA ILE A 220 -0.73 11.68 19.37
C ILE A 220 -0.96 12.87 18.44
N LEU A 221 0.08 13.71 18.24
CA LEU A 221 0.00 14.87 17.35
C LEU A 221 -0.37 14.47 15.91
N TYR A 222 0.25 13.40 15.39
CA TYR A 222 -0.07 12.90 14.06
C TYR A 222 -1.52 12.42 13.96
N ARG A 223 -1.95 11.60 14.92
CA ARG A 223 -3.29 10.99 14.95
C ARG A 223 -4.40 12.03 15.09
N CYS A 224 -4.20 13.07 15.91
CA CYS A 224 -5.22 14.06 16.20
C CYS A 224 -5.21 15.24 15.21
N LEU A 225 -4.08 15.55 14.56
CA LEU A 225 -3.94 16.75 13.74
C LEU A 225 -3.27 16.50 12.38
N LEU A 226 -2.00 16.06 12.36
CA LEU A 226 -1.18 16.14 11.14
C LEU A 226 -1.77 15.32 9.99
N ARG A 227 -2.23 14.09 10.26
CA ARG A 227 -2.85 13.24 9.23
C ARG A 227 -4.07 13.89 8.59
N HIS A 228 -4.85 14.65 9.36
CA HIS A 228 -6.04 15.32 8.86
C HIS A 228 -5.67 16.45 7.89
N LEU A 229 -4.62 17.21 8.21
CA LEU A 229 -4.08 18.25 7.32
C LEU A 229 -3.54 17.65 6.02
N MET A 230 -2.78 16.55 6.12
CA MET A 230 -2.26 15.82 4.95
C MET A 230 -3.43 15.29 4.09
N ASN A 231 -4.44 14.68 4.71
CA ASN A 231 -5.64 14.20 4.01
C ASN A 231 -6.49 15.32 3.41
N ILE A 232 -6.50 16.53 3.99
CA ILE A 232 -7.13 17.71 3.36
C ILE A 232 -6.37 18.06 2.08
N ASN A 233 -5.04 18.11 2.13
CA ASN A 233 -4.21 18.43 0.97
C ASN A 233 -4.37 17.39 -0.15
N VAL A 234 -4.26 16.10 0.16
CA VAL A 234 -4.46 15.01 -0.81
C VAL A 234 -5.85 15.05 -1.43
N ARG A 235 -6.90 15.34 -0.64
CA ARG A 235 -8.26 15.54 -1.18
C ARG A 235 -8.38 16.77 -2.07
N LYS A 236 -7.70 17.87 -1.73
CA LYS A 236 -7.67 19.08 -2.55
C LYS A 236 -7.02 18.81 -3.90
N ILE A 237 -5.84 18.17 -3.91
CA ILE A 237 -5.12 17.79 -5.14
C ILE A 237 -6.01 16.92 -6.02
N ARG A 238 -6.58 15.85 -5.46
CA ARG A 238 -7.47 14.93 -6.18
C ARG A 238 -8.67 15.63 -6.83
N ARG A 239 -9.27 16.61 -6.14
CA ARG A 239 -10.50 17.30 -6.60
C ARG A 239 -10.23 18.46 -7.54
N ALA A 240 -9.19 19.25 -7.27
CA ALA A 240 -9.00 20.57 -7.86
C ALA A 240 -7.65 20.75 -8.56
N GLY A 241 -6.81 19.72 -8.59
CA GLY A 241 -5.47 19.80 -9.17
C GLY A 241 -4.45 20.46 -8.24
N ILE A 242 -3.24 20.60 -8.78
CA ILE A 242 -2.10 21.27 -8.14
C ILE A 242 -2.06 22.68 -8.73
N ARG A 243 -2.00 23.69 -7.86
CA ARG A 243 -1.96 25.11 -8.23
C ARG A 243 -0.58 25.66 -7.93
#